data_AF-A0A0M0TCK0-F1
#
_entry.id   AF-A0A0M0TCK0-F1
#
_cell.length_a   1.000
_cell.length_b   1.000
_cell.length_c   1.000
_cell.angle_alpha   90.00
_cell.angle_beta   90.00
_cell.angle_gamma   90.00
#
_symmetry.space_group_name_H-M   'P 1'
#
loop_
_entity.id
_entity.type
_entity.pdbx_description
1 polymer ?
#
loop_
_entity_poly.entity_id
_entity_poly.type
_entity_poly.pdbx_seq_one_letter_code
_entity_poly.pdbx_strand_id
1 'polypeptide(L)'
;MDIRTQFDWFGSLLAPLSDEQIGKALGDNEPAWEYIDGEMIKFGSLSHGALDVDEIQRQALQLLRENSKDFRLVVHLLRTLQHAGNAAELILAMELLTEYIKNYWEKAWPTKPQLKRRLAQQVLKRFDSAQSSFIEQASKSEREDAQGALAHLAQCWHANEADLAKDVDQLRIRYNRQPETVPVETKPAPAAVPTSSSAESVVQTPQGFQAAPMPDVDVNSSSEKAWKQTLMTVADLLCERYPELPVGYSLRRHAVWHTITTAPMANATGKTPLAPTSADRTADYVARLPTADNKLLQQIEQSLTLAPYWLDGHAIAAQAALQLGYGNVAQAIRDELNAFLARLPVLKTLSFSDSSPFISPETLDWLTPEPVATGKGSVSADQEVIWQCFQQQGLEAALKMLEAHQQQLTEPRDQFYGQWLNAQLLEEAGMTALAQQHYRNLLHTGQHMQLIQWEPSLLALLAEKLPSPLKDTASNRSVNP
;
A
#
# COMPACT_ATOMS: atom_id res chain seq x y z
N MET A 1 3.85 29.99 -10.56
CA MET A 1 3.89 31.43 -10.21
C MET A 1 4.91 31.59 -9.09
N ASP A 2 5.57 32.74 -8.97
CA ASP A 2 6.50 32.98 -7.87
C ASP A 2 5.71 33.22 -6.57
N ILE A 3 5.84 32.30 -5.60
CA ILE A 3 5.16 32.34 -4.30
C ILE A 3 5.35 33.70 -3.61
N ARG A 4 6.52 34.34 -3.79
CA ARG A 4 6.83 35.63 -3.18
C ARG A 4 5.94 36.78 -3.68
N THR A 5 5.36 36.63 -4.87
CA THR A 5 4.49 37.64 -5.49
C THR A 5 3.00 37.31 -5.39
N GLN A 6 2.66 36.12 -4.91
CA GLN A 6 1.27 35.65 -4.84
C GLN A 6 0.43 36.46 -3.84
N PHE A 7 1.04 36.84 -2.71
CA PHE A 7 0.40 37.65 -1.68
C PHE A 7 1.35 38.73 -1.17
N ASP A 8 0.79 39.77 -0.55
CA ASP A 8 1.57 40.76 0.20
C ASP A 8 1.90 40.20 1.60
N TRP A 9 2.82 39.26 1.64
CA TRP A 9 3.20 38.50 2.84
C TRP A 9 3.67 39.40 3.98
N PHE A 10 4.69 40.23 3.70
CA PHE A 10 5.30 41.10 4.69
C PHE A 10 4.41 42.31 5.04
N GLY A 11 3.72 42.90 4.05
CA GLY A 11 2.82 44.03 4.32
C GLY A 11 1.62 43.63 5.18
N SER A 12 1.10 42.40 5.01
CA SER A 12 0.05 41.86 5.89
C SER A 12 0.57 41.53 7.29
N LEU A 13 1.76 40.92 7.38
CA LEU A 13 2.38 40.58 8.67
C LEU A 13 2.72 41.83 9.49
N LEU A 14 3.29 42.86 8.86
CA LEU A 14 3.78 44.07 9.50
C LEU A 14 2.74 45.21 9.55
N ALA A 15 1.52 44.96 9.10
CA ALA A 15 0.45 45.95 9.17
C ALA A 15 0.27 46.47 10.61
N PRO A 16 0.17 47.80 10.80
CA PRO A 16 0.08 48.39 12.12
C PRO A 16 -1.26 48.03 12.78
N LEU A 17 -1.19 47.41 13.96
CA LEU A 17 -2.32 47.12 14.83
C LEU A 17 -2.11 47.79 16.20
N SER A 18 -3.19 48.04 16.93
CA SER A 18 -3.09 48.55 18.30
C SER A 18 -2.40 47.54 19.24
N ASP A 19 -1.71 48.02 20.27
CA ASP A 19 -1.04 47.14 21.25
C ASP A 19 -2.04 46.18 21.93
N GLU A 20 -3.30 46.58 22.09
CA GLU A 20 -4.38 45.72 22.60
C GLU A 20 -4.69 44.54 21.68
N GLN A 21 -4.73 44.76 20.36
CA GLN A 21 -4.97 43.71 19.37
C GLN A 21 -3.78 42.76 19.23
N ILE A 22 -2.55 43.28 19.38
CA ILE A 22 -1.33 42.47 19.33
C ILE A 22 -1.28 41.49 20.51
N GLY A 23 -1.59 41.96 21.72
CA GLY A 23 -1.52 41.16 22.95
C GLY A 23 -2.72 40.22 23.19
N LYS A 24 -3.78 40.31 22.38
CA LYS A 24 -5.02 39.56 22.56
C LYS A 24 -5.02 38.26 21.75
N ALA A 25 -5.49 37.19 22.38
CA ALA A 25 -5.71 35.90 21.70
C ALA A 25 -6.84 36.02 20.68
N LEU A 26 -6.71 35.29 19.57
CA LEU A 26 -7.87 34.98 18.73
C LEU A 26 -8.81 34.08 19.54
N GLY A 27 -10.07 34.53 19.65
CA GLY A 27 -11.12 33.82 20.35
C GLY A 27 -11.88 32.89 19.43
N ASP A 28 -12.58 31.93 20.01
CA ASP A 28 -13.36 30.91 19.29
C ASP A 28 -14.55 31.49 18.48
N ASN A 29 -14.85 32.78 18.66
CA ASN A 29 -15.90 33.49 17.91
C ASN A 29 -15.41 34.08 16.57
N GLU A 30 -14.13 33.96 16.24
CA GLU A 30 -13.57 34.46 14.98
C GLU A 30 -13.70 33.37 13.90
N PRO A 31 -14.62 33.52 12.92
CA PRO A 31 -14.96 32.43 11.99
C PRO A 31 -13.78 32.06 11.09
N ALA A 32 -12.96 33.03 10.69
CA ALA A 32 -11.75 32.77 9.91
C ALA A 32 -10.70 31.99 10.72
N TRP A 33 -10.60 32.23 12.04
CA TRP A 33 -9.71 31.47 12.92
C TRP A 33 -10.20 30.03 13.10
N GLU A 34 -11.49 29.82 13.33
CA GLU A 34 -12.09 28.49 13.46
C GLU A 34 -11.93 27.67 12.17
N TYR A 35 -12.14 28.31 11.01
CA TYR A 35 -11.88 27.69 9.72
C TYR A 35 -10.43 27.26 9.57
N ILE A 36 -9.47 28.17 9.82
CA ILE A 36 -8.04 27.86 9.73
C ILE A 36 -7.68 26.72 10.69
N ASP A 37 -8.05 26.79 11.96
CA ASP A 37 -7.71 25.73 12.94
C ASP A 37 -8.36 24.39 12.58
N GLY A 38 -9.60 24.40 12.10
CA GLY A 38 -10.31 23.23 11.60
C GLY A 38 -9.65 22.58 10.38
N GLU A 39 -9.24 23.36 9.39
CA GLU A 39 -8.47 22.85 8.23
C GLU A 39 -7.09 22.34 8.67
N MET A 40 -6.49 22.91 9.71
CA MET A 40 -5.20 22.48 10.25
C MET A 40 -5.24 21.12 10.95
N ILE A 41 -6.42 20.64 11.37
CA ILE A 41 -6.62 19.27 11.86
C ILE A 41 -6.56 18.27 10.70
N LYS A 42 -7.01 18.68 9.51
CA LYS A 42 -6.96 17.85 8.30
C LYS A 42 -5.54 17.77 7.72
N PHE A 43 -4.68 18.75 8.01
CA PHE A 43 -3.22 18.60 7.85
C PHE A 43 -2.72 17.47 8.77
N GLY A 44 -2.53 16.29 8.19
CA GLY A 44 -2.07 15.04 8.78
C GLY A 44 -2.96 13.84 8.42
N SER A 45 -4.14 14.10 7.85
CA SER A 45 -5.24 13.14 7.64
C SER A 45 -5.41 12.70 6.18
N LEU A 46 -6.23 11.70 5.90
CA LEU A 46 -6.51 11.21 4.53
C LEU A 46 -7.17 12.26 3.61
N SER A 47 -7.50 13.46 4.10
CA SER A 47 -8.18 14.54 3.39
C SER A 47 -7.29 15.70 2.93
N HIS A 48 -5.95 15.59 2.99
CA HIS A 48 -5.05 16.71 2.63
C HIS A 48 -5.27 17.26 1.21
N GLY A 49 -5.64 16.43 0.24
CA GLY A 49 -5.87 16.85 -1.14
C GLY A 49 -7.11 17.74 -1.36
N ALA A 50 -7.95 17.92 -0.33
CA ALA A 50 -9.12 18.79 -0.37
C ALA A 50 -8.88 20.16 0.31
N LEU A 51 -7.64 20.43 0.76
CA LEU A 51 -7.28 21.67 1.44
C LEU A 51 -6.98 22.77 0.43
N ASP A 52 -7.76 23.84 0.49
CA ASP A 52 -7.44 25.06 -0.24
C ASP A 52 -6.38 25.85 0.55
N VAL A 53 -5.11 25.50 0.30
CA VAL A 53 -3.97 26.12 0.98
C VAL A 53 -3.90 27.62 0.70
N ASP A 54 -4.25 28.04 -0.51
CA ASP A 54 -4.27 29.45 -0.92
C ASP A 54 -5.33 30.24 -0.13
N GLU A 55 -6.51 29.65 0.09
CA GLU A 55 -7.57 30.29 0.88
C GLU A 55 -7.19 30.36 2.37
N ILE A 56 -6.58 29.32 2.92
CA ILE A 56 -6.04 29.34 4.29
C ILE A 56 -5.00 30.46 4.45
N GLN A 57 -4.06 30.57 3.50
CA GLN A 57 -3.04 31.62 3.51
C GLN A 57 -3.66 33.01 3.40
N ARG A 58 -4.63 33.18 2.50
CA ARG A 58 -5.36 34.44 2.31
C ARG A 58 -6.06 34.89 3.59
N GLN A 59 -6.84 34.01 4.23
CA GLN A 59 -7.55 34.33 5.46
C GLN A 59 -6.59 34.59 6.63
N ALA A 60 -5.51 33.81 6.73
CA ALA A 60 -4.49 34.02 7.76
C ALA A 60 -3.80 35.38 7.61
N LEU A 61 -3.43 35.77 6.38
CA LEU A 61 -2.83 37.07 6.10
C LEU A 61 -3.82 38.22 6.36
N GLN A 62 -5.10 38.06 6.03
CA GLN A 62 -6.12 39.06 6.35
C GLN A 62 -6.28 39.25 7.86
N LEU A 63 -6.37 38.16 8.62
CA LEU A 63 -6.44 38.22 10.09
C LEU A 63 -5.19 38.88 10.70
N LEU A 64 -4.00 38.56 10.18
CA LEU A 64 -2.75 39.21 10.59
C LEU A 64 -2.79 40.71 10.29
N ARG A 65 -3.36 41.12 9.15
CA ARG A 65 -3.42 42.52 8.74
C ARG A 65 -4.39 43.34 9.59
N GLU A 66 -5.56 42.80 9.91
CA GLU A 66 -6.70 43.59 10.39
C GLU A 66 -7.02 43.37 11.88
N ASN A 67 -6.79 42.15 12.41
CA ASN A 67 -7.45 41.71 13.64
C ASN A 67 -6.50 41.30 14.77
N SER A 68 -5.42 40.55 14.49
CA SER A 68 -4.57 39.99 15.55
C SER A 68 -3.15 39.68 15.09
N LYS A 69 -2.21 39.69 16.04
CA LYS A 69 -0.87 39.10 15.90
C LYS A 69 -0.71 37.88 16.82
N ASP A 70 -1.72 37.02 16.93
CA ASP A 70 -1.61 35.78 17.70
C ASP A 70 -0.55 34.87 17.07
N PHE A 71 0.42 34.41 17.87
CA PHE A 71 1.49 33.57 17.37
C PHE A 71 0.99 32.21 16.84
N ARG A 72 -0.13 31.68 17.35
CA ARG A 72 -0.72 30.45 16.82
C ARG A 72 -1.10 30.62 15.34
N LEU A 73 -1.67 31.76 14.97
CA LEU A 73 -2.03 32.06 13.59
C LEU A 73 -0.80 32.04 12.69
N VAL A 74 0.31 32.64 13.13
CA VAL A 74 1.59 32.59 12.42
C VAL A 74 2.12 31.17 12.32
N VAL A 75 2.01 30.36 13.38
CA VAL A 75 2.41 28.94 13.35
C VAL A 75 1.63 28.16 12.29
N HIS A 76 0.33 28.41 12.13
CA HIS A 76 -0.48 27.78 11.08
C HIS A 76 -0.13 28.30 9.69
N LEU A 77 0.08 29.61 9.53
CA LEU A 77 0.55 30.20 8.27
C LEU A 77 1.88 29.58 7.83
N LEU A 78 2.86 29.53 8.72
CA LEU A 78 4.17 28.92 8.44
C LEU A 78 4.04 27.43 8.12
N ARG A 79 3.11 26.72 8.74
CA ARG A 79 2.86 25.31 8.45
C ARG A 79 2.42 25.09 6.99
N THR A 80 1.66 26.02 6.41
CA THR A 80 1.26 25.92 4.99
C THR A 80 2.48 26.01 4.05
N LEU A 81 3.40 26.93 4.33
CA LEU A 81 4.63 27.14 3.55
C LEU A 81 5.69 26.04 3.78
N GLN A 82 5.65 25.39 4.94
CA GLN A 82 6.57 24.29 5.27
C GLN A 82 6.13 22.94 4.67
N HIS A 83 4.92 22.84 4.13
CA HIS A 83 4.34 21.55 3.75
C HIS A 83 4.88 20.98 2.44
N ALA A 84 4.99 21.80 1.40
CA ALA A 84 5.38 21.35 0.07
C ALA A 84 6.88 21.03 -0.07
N GLY A 85 7.71 21.45 0.90
CA GLY A 85 9.15 21.23 0.87
C GLY A 85 9.90 22.03 -0.21
N ASN A 86 9.21 22.97 -0.86
CA ASN A 86 9.76 23.87 -1.87
C ASN A 86 10.74 24.87 -1.24
N ALA A 87 11.93 25.03 -1.84
CA ALA A 87 12.99 25.89 -1.31
C ALA A 87 12.54 27.34 -1.14
N ALA A 88 11.82 27.91 -2.11
CA ALA A 88 11.37 29.30 -2.07
C ALA A 88 10.35 29.55 -0.94
N GLU A 89 9.42 28.61 -0.72
CA GLU A 89 8.42 28.69 0.35
C GLU A 89 9.04 28.54 1.73
N LEU A 90 10.03 27.64 1.88
CA LEU A 90 10.76 27.46 3.12
C LEU A 90 11.57 28.72 3.49
N ILE A 91 12.25 29.33 2.52
CA ILE A 91 12.98 30.59 2.74
C ILE A 91 12.01 31.70 3.14
N LEU A 92 10.89 31.84 2.42
CA LEU A 92 9.85 32.82 2.75
C LEU A 92 9.30 32.61 4.17
N ALA A 93 9.08 31.36 4.59
CA ALA A 93 8.65 31.03 5.94
C ALA A 93 9.70 31.42 7.00
N MET A 94 10.99 31.22 6.74
CA MET A 94 12.07 31.65 7.63
C MET A 94 12.12 33.18 7.76
N GLU A 95 11.97 33.90 6.64
CA GLU A 95 11.93 35.36 6.61
C GLU A 95 10.73 35.92 7.37
N LEU A 96 9.53 35.35 7.15
CA LEU A 96 8.31 35.76 7.86
C LEU A 96 8.39 35.51 9.36
N LEU A 97 8.92 34.35 9.77
CA LEU A 97 9.14 34.05 11.18
C LEU A 97 10.11 35.06 11.81
N THR A 98 11.19 35.39 11.10
CA THR A 98 12.20 36.36 11.56
C THR A 98 11.59 37.74 11.77
N GLU A 99 10.87 38.27 10.78
CA GLU A 99 10.21 39.57 10.90
C GLU A 99 9.12 39.57 11.98
N TYR A 100 8.37 38.47 12.13
CA TYR A 100 7.40 38.37 13.21
C TYR A 100 8.06 38.43 14.59
N ILE A 101 9.13 37.67 14.81
CA ILE A 101 9.81 37.63 16.12
C ILE A 101 10.41 39.00 16.44
N LYS A 102 11.09 39.61 15.48
CA LYS A 102 11.72 40.92 15.63
C LYS A 102 10.74 42.00 16.09
N ASN A 103 9.51 42.00 15.57
CA ASN A 103 8.53 43.07 15.82
C ASN A 103 7.51 42.72 16.93
N TYR A 104 7.17 41.45 17.10
CA TYR A 104 6.00 41.04 17.91
C TYR A 104 6.29 39.98 18.97
N TRP A 105 7.48 39.38 19.04
CA TRP A 105 7.75 38.27 19.98
C TRP A 105 7.41 38.59 21.44
N GLU A 106 7.74 39.78 21.91
CA GLU A 106 7.50 40.18 23.30
C GLU A 106 6.04 40.55 23.56
N LYS A 107 5.39 41.24 22.60
CA LYS A 107 4.06 41.83 22.76
C LYS A 107 2.91 40.89 22.39
N ALA A 108 3.12 39.99 21.43
CA ALA A 108 2.06 39.15 20.88
C ALA A 108 1.52 38.13 21.89
N TRP A 109 0.28 37.70 21.70
CA TRP A 109 -0.21 36.49 22.39
C TRP A 109 0.48 35.23 21.81
N PRO A 110 0.78 34.15 22.59
CA PRO A 110 0.52 33.94 24.01
C PRO A 110 1.42 34.67 24.99
N THR A 111 0.84 35.25 26.05
CA THR A 111 1.61 35.93 27.11
C THR A 111 2.50 34.98 27.93
N LYS A 112 2.20 33.67 27.94
CA LYS A 112 3.00 32.66 28.65
C LYS A 112 4.25 32.30 27.85
N PRO A 113 5.47 32.58 28.35
CA PRO A 113 6.71 32.37 27.59
C PRO A 113 6.98 30.89 27.28
N GLN A 114 6.63 29.97 28.20
CA GLN A 114 6.78 28.53 27.98
C GLN A 114 5.95 28.01 26.80
N LEU A 115 4.73 28.53 26.62
CA LEU A 115 3.86 28.13 25.52
C LEU A 115 4.40 28.69 24.19
N LYS A 116 4.82 29.96 24.16
CA LYS A 116 5.50 30.57 23.01
C LYS A 116 6.73 29.77 22.59
N ARG A 117 7.60 29.42 23.55
CA ARG A 117 8.78 28.58 23.31
C ARG A 117 8.41 27.24 22.69
N ARG A 118 7.41 26.54 23.26
CA ARG A 118 6.95 25.24 22.73
C ARG A 118 6.45 25.37 21.29
N LEU A 119 5.67 26.40 20.98
CA LEU A 119 5.17 26.66 19.62
C LEU A 119 6.33 26.95 18.65
N ALA A 120 7.31 27.77 19.06
CA ALA A 120 8.50 28.04 18.27
C ALA A 120 9.30 26.76 17.98
N GLN A 121 9.52 25.92 19.01
CA GLN A 121 10.18 24.61 18.83
C GLN A 121 9.43 23.70 17.85
N GLN A 122 8.09 23.72 17.86
CA GLN A 122 7.30 22.98 16.88
C GLN A 122 7.52 23.49 15.46
N VAL A 123 7.63 24.80 15.26
CA VAL A 123 7.96 25.38 13.95
C VAL A 123 9.37 24.99 13.50
N LEU A 124 10.37 25.06 14.39
CA LEU A 124 11.74 24.65 14.10
C LEU A 124 11.85 23.16 13.75
N LYS A 125 11.14 22.29 14.47
CA LYS A 125 11.09 20.85 14.18
C LYS A 125 10.49 20.56 12.79
N ARG A 126 9.57 21.40 12.31
CA ARG A 126 9.02 21.28 10.95
C ARG A 126 10.02 21.71 9.88
N PHE A 127 10.78 22.78 10.12
CA PHE A 127 11.92 23.11 9.26
C PHE A 127 12.94 21.96 9.22
N ASP A 128 13.18 21.29 10.35
CA ASP A 128 14.05 20.11 10.37
C ASP A 128 13.53 18.99 9.47
N SER A 129 12.23 18.69 9.52
CA SER A 129 11.65 17.66 8.65
C SER A 129 11.68 18.01 7.16
N ALA A 130 11.67 19.30 6.80
CA ALA A 130 11.72 19.76 5.41
C ALA A 130 13.14 19.91 4.85
N GLN A 131 14.18 19.75 5.70
CA GLN A 131 15.58 19.96 5.34
C GLN A 131 16.02 19.08 4.16
N SER A 132 15.62 17.80 4.12
CA SER A 132 16.07 16.88 3.08
C SER A 132 15.62 17.33 1.68
N SER A 133 14.35 17.74 1.55
CA SER A 133 13.80 18.30 0.31
C SER A 133 14.57 19.55 -0.11
N PHE A 134 14.88 20.42 0.85
CA PHE A 134 15.67 21.63 0.59
C PHE A 134 17.10 21.30 0.11
N ILE A 135 17.78 20.34 0.72
CA ILE A 135 19.15 19.95 0.30
C ILE A 135 19.16 19.46 -1.14
N GLU A 136 18.17 18.65 -1.53
CA GLU A 136 18.05 18.06 -2.86
C GLU A 136 17.69 19.09 -3.95
N GLN A 137 16.77 20.00 -3.64
CA GLN A 137 16.17 20.89 -4.64
C GLN A 137 16.80 22.30 -4.71
N ALA A 138 17.38 22.79 -3.60
CA ALA A 138 17.83 24.18 -3.54
C ALA A 138 19.02 24.46 -4.48
N SER A 139 19.02 25.65 -5.07
CA SER A 139 20.16 26.24 -5.75
C SER A 139 21.21 26.77 -4.76
N LYS A 140 22.37 27.19 -5.25
CA LYS A 140 23.39 27.82 -4.39
C LYS A 140 22.91 29.14 -3.79
N SER A 141 22.20 29.95 -4.57
CA SER A 141 21.63 31.23 -4.13
C SER A 141 20.58 31.02 -3.03
N GLU A 142 19.68 30.07 -3.20
CA GLU A 142 18.64 29.76 -2.20
C GLU A 142 19.24 29.23 -0.88
N ARG A 143 20.34 28.47 -0.96
CA ARG A 143 21.08 28.08 0.25
C ARG A 143 21.66 29.31 0.95
N GLU A 144 22.28 30.23 0.23
CA GLU A 144 22.81 31.48 0.81
C GLU A 144 21.70 32.33 1.45
N ASP A 145 20.54 32.44 0.80
CA ASP A 145 19.37 33.15 1.33
C ASP A 145 18.83 32.49 2.61
N ALA A 146 18.69 31.15 2.61
CA ALA A 146 18.29 30.40 3.81
C ALA A 146 19.30 30.56 4.96
N GLN A 147 20.60 30.57 4.65
CA GLN A 147 21.65 30.82 5.65
C GLN A 147 21.53 32.22 6.25
N GLY A 148 21.22 33.23 5.44
CA GLY A 148 20.98 34.60 5.89
C GLY A 148 19.75 34.72 6.77
N ALA A 149 18.62 34.15 6.34
CA ALA A 149 17.36 34.16 7.09
C ALA A 149 17.51 33.47 8.45
N LEU A 150 18.11 32.27 8.49
CA LEU A 150 18.35 31.54 9.75
C LEU A 150 19.34 32.27 10.67
N ALA A 151 20.35 32.95 10.13
CA ALA A 151 21.28 33.74 10.94
C ALA A 151 20.57 34.92 11.62
N HIS A 152 19.71 35.64 10.89
CA HIS A 152 18.91 36.72 11.47
C HIS A 152 17.90 36.21 12.51
N LEU A 153 17.29 35.04 12.25
CA LEU A 153 16.39 34.38 13.20
C LEU A 153 17.09 34.03 14.52
N ALA A 154 18.28 33.42 14.45
CA ALA A 154 19.08 33.10 15.63
C ALA A 154 19.45 34.36 16.41
N GLN A 155 19.81 35.44 15.71
CA GLN A 155 20.12 36.74 16.32
C GLN A 155 18.94 37.32 17.11
N CYS A 156 17.72 37.20 16.60
CA CYS A 156 16.52 37.70 17.28
C CYS A 156 16.25 36.98 18.61
N TRP A 157 16.62 35.69 18.73
CA TRP A 157 16.42 34.91 19.95
C TRP A 157 17.64 34.85 20.88
N HIS A 158 18.84 35.19 20.42
CA HIS A 158 20.05 35.10 21.25
C HIS A 158 19.96 35.86 22.59
N ALA A 159 19.26 36.99 22.63
CA ALA A 159 19.11 37.78 23.86
C ALA A 159 18.07 37.22 24.85
N ASN A 160 16.98 36.65 24.34
CA ASN A 160 15.79 36.33 25.13
C ASN A 160 15.53 34.81 25.28
N GLU A 161 16.03 34.00 24.35
CA GLU A 161 15.71 32.57 24.19
C GLU A 161 16.93 31.79 23.65
N ALA A 162 17.98 31.66 24.46
CA ALA A 162 19.26 31.07 24.05
C ALA A 162 19.16 29.62 23.54
N ASP A 163 18.21 28.82 24.03
CA ASP A 163 18.02 27.44 23.57
C ASP A 163 17.39 27.40 22.17
N LEU A 164 16.44 28.29 21.86
CA LEU A 164 15.88 28.40 20.51
C LEU A 164 16.94 28.87 19.51
N ALA A 165 17.82 29.80 19.91
CA ALA A 165 18.91 30.25 19.07
C ALA A 165 19.87 29.10 18.71
N LYS A 166 20.21 28.23 19.68
CA LYS A 166 21.01 27.02 19.43
C LYS A 166 20.33 26.05 18.47
N ASP A 167 19.02 25.87 18.57
CA ASP A 167 18.25 25.01 17.66
C ASP A 167 18.28 25.57 16.23
N VAL A 168 18.20 26.89 16.07
CA VAL A 168 18.34 27.56 14.76
C VAL A 168 19.75 27.42 14.20
N ASP A 169 20.79 27.56 15.03
CA ASP A 169 22.19 27.34 14.59
C ASP A 169 22.41 25.90 14.09
N GLN A 170 21.80 24.91 14.73
CA GLN A 170 21.84 23.53 14.25
C GLN A 170 21.11 23.36 12.92
N LEU A 171 19.95 23.99 12.73
CA LEU A 171 19.24 24.02 11.46
C LEU A 171 20.10 24.69 10.37
N ARG A 172 20.81 25.75 10.71
CA ARG A 172 21.69 26.46 9.78
C ARG A 172 22.81 25.56 9.25
N ILE A 173 23.47 24.78 10.12
CA ILE A 173 24.48 23.77 9.70
C ILE A 173 23.86 22.74 8.74
N ARG A 174 22.65 22.29 9.08
CA ARG A 174 21.87 21.29 8.37
C ARG A 174 21.47 21.75 6.96
N TYR A 175 20.94 22.96 6.83
CA TYR A 175 20.53 23.58 5.57
C TYR A 175 21.70 24.00 4.67
N ASN A 176 22.92 24.06 5.21
CA ASN A 176 24.14 24.33 4.43
C ASN A 176 24.72 23.08 3.74
N ARG A 177 24.16 21.89 4.01
CA ARG A 177 24.65 20.65 3.39
C ARG A 177 24.33 20.64 1.90
N GLN A 178 25.27 20.11 1.12
CA GLN A 178 25.08 19.85 -0.30
C GLN A 178 24.71 18.37 -0.48
N PRO A 179 23.95 18.02 -1.53
CA PRO A 179 23.71 16.62 -1.85
C PRO A 179 25.06 15.94 -2.12
N GLU A 180 25.31 14.80 -1.48
CA GLU A 180 26.52 14.01 -1.72
C GLU A 180 26.54 13.59 -3.18
N THR A 181 27.42 14.22 -3.96
CA THR A 181 27.74 13.76 -5.31
C THR A 181 28.53 12.47 -5.17
N VAL A 182 27.86 11.33 -5.34
CA VAL A 182 28.56 10.08 -5.65
C VAL A 182 29.35 10.37 -6.93
N PRO A 183 30.69 10.27 -6.94
CA PRO A 183 31.48 10.54 -8.13
C PRO A 183 31.15 9.45 -9.14
N VAL A 184 30.30 9.76 -10.12
CA VAL A 184 30.16 8.92 -11.30
C VAL A 184 31.45 9.07 -12.08
N GLU A 185 32.23 8.00 -12.04
CA GLU A 185 33.45 7.78 -12.79
C GLU A 185 33.23 8.09 -14.27
N THR A 186 34.11 8.93 -14.79
CA THR A 186 34.19 9.42 -16.17
C THR A 186 34.19 8.30 -17.22
N LYS A 187 33.33 8.43 -18.25
CA LYS A 187 33.61 7.94 -19.62
C LYS A 187 33.14 8.98 -20.65
N PRO A 188 33.84 9.13 -21.80
CA PRO A 188 33.98 10.41 -22.49
C PRO A 188 32.86 10.73 -23.47
N ALA A 189 32.72 12.03 -23.72
CA ALA A 189 31.88 12.68 -24.70
C ALA A 189 32.04 12.14 -26.15
N PRO A 190 31.06 12.48 -27.02
CA PRO A 190 31.43 13.33 -28.14
C PRO A 190 30.55 14.57 -28.29
N ALA A 191 31.25 15.71 -28.36
CA ALA A 191 31.06 16.92 -29.18
C ALA A 191 29.65 17.39 -29.61
N ALA A 192 29.25 18.50 -28.98
CA ALA A 192 28.65 19.74 -29.49
C ALA A 192 28.13 19.84 -30.95
N VAL A 193 26.94 20.43 -31.11
CA VAL A 193 26.73 21.76 -31.72
C VAL A 193 25.39 22.40 -31.25
N PRO A 194 25.27 23.74 -31.18
CA PRO A 194 24.19 24.44 -30.46
C PRO A 194 23.13 25.13 -31.34
N THR A 195 22.01 25.48 -30.69
CA THR A 195 21.07 26.61 -30.93
C THR A 195 20.33 26.77 -32.27
N SER A 196 18.99 26.79 -32.23
CA SER A 196 18.18 28.02 -32.39
C SER A 196 16.66 27.74 -32.46
N SER A 197 15.87 28.55 -31.76
CA SER A 197 14.53 29.11 -32.07
C SER A 197 13.54 28.30 -32.93
N SER A 198 12.29 28.15 -32.47
CA SER A 198 11.11 28.91 -32.96
C SER A 198 9.77 28.23 -32.63
N ALA A 199 8.84 29.07 -32.19
CA ALA A 199 7.42 29.14 -32.54
C ALA A 199 6.44 28.00 -32.19
N GLU A 200 5.43 28.46 -31.44
CA GLU A 200 4.03 28.03 -31.40
C GLU A 200 3.54 27.21 -32.59
N SER A 201 2.78 26.15 -32.28
CA SER A 201 1.66 25.72 -33.11
C SER A 201 0.62 25.01 -32.25
N VAL A 202 -0.54 25.63 -32.17
CA VAL A 202 -1.82 25.04 -31.72
C VAL A 202 -2.22 23.96 -32.71
N VAL A 203 -2.47 22.73 -32.24
CA VAL A 203 -3.37 21.79 -32.95
C VAL A 203 -4.22 21.05 -31.92
N GLN A 204 -5.49 20.96 -32.28
CA GLN A 204 -6.65 20.51 -31.53
C GLN A 204 -6.67 19.02 -31.22
N THR A 205 -7.48 18.71 -30.20
CA THR A 205 -7.94 17.43 -29.68
C THR A 205 -8.37 16.39 -30.73
N PRO A 206 -8.36 15.10 -30.32
CA PRO A 206 -9.60 14.32 -30.43
C PRO A 206 -10.07 13.77 -29.07
N GLN A 207 -11.38 13.71 -28.94
CA GLN A 207 -12.13 13.19 -27.80
C GLN A 207 -11.81 11.71 -27.53
N GLY A 208 -11.68 11.36 -26.25
CA GLY A 208 -11.66 9.98 -25.76
C GLY A 208 -11.89 9.94 -24.26
N PHE A 209 -13.07 9.43 -23.86
CA PHE A 209 -13.51 9.04 -22.51
C PHE A 209 -13.24 10.02 -21.35
N GLN A 210 -14.32 10.59 -20.80
CA GLN A 210 -14.31 11.24 -19.48
C GLN A 210 -13.97 10.20 -18.41
N ALA A 211 -12.70 10.05 -18.08
CA ALA A 211 -12.27 9.50 -16.81
C ALA A 211 -12.49 10.56 -15.72
N ALA A 212 -13.11 10.19 -14.61
CA ALA A 212 -13.19 11.03 -13.42
C ALA A 212 -11.78 11.55 -13.06
N PRO A 213 -11.64 12.84 -12.69
CA PRO A 213 -10.34 13.44 -12.43
C PRO A 213 -9.58 12.57 -11.42
N MET A 214 -8.37 12.15 -11.79
CA MET A 214 -7.48 11.45 -10.87
C MET A 214 -7.11 12.43 -9.76
N PRO A 215 -7.21 12.06 -8.47
CA PRO A 215 -6.43 12.77 -7.47
C PRO A 215 -4.97 12.57 -7.88
N ASP A 216 -4.21 13.66 -7.98
CA ASP A 216 -2.77 13.57 -8.20
C ASP A 216 -2.19 12.77 -7.04
N VAL A 217 -1.80 11.52 -7.32
CA VAL A 217 -1.00 10.75 -6.40
C VAL A 217 0.41 11.28 -6.56
N ASP A 218 0.81 12.19 -5.67
CA ASP A 218 2.20 12.60 -5.56
C ASP A 218 3.04 11.36 -5.21
N VAL A 219 3.81 10.88 -6.19
CA VAL A 219 4.67 9.71 -6.03
C VAL A 219 5.89 10.12 -5.21
N ASN A 220 5.77 10.06 -3.90
CA ASN A 220 6.82 10.47 -2.98
C ASN A 220 7.71 9.28 -2.59
N SER A 221 8.85 9.13 -3.27
CA SER A 221 9.87 8.11 -2.98
C SER A 221 10.97 8.59 -2.00
N SER A 222 10.83 9.76 -1.39
CA SER A 222 11.91 10.40 -0.60
C SER A 222 12.18 9.75 0.78
N SER A 223 11.25 8.96 1.30
CA SER A 223 11.37 8.27 2.59
C SER A 223 10.59 6.95 2.55
N GLU A 224 11.09 5.88 3.19
CA GLU A 224 10.38 4.60 3.29
C GLU A 224 8.98 4.76 3.90
N LYS A 225 8.80 5.70 4.84
CA LYS A 225 7.50 6.02 5.42
C LYS A 225 6.59 6.74 4.43
N ALA A 226 7.12 7.69 3.67
CA ALA A 226 6.36 8.41 2.63
C ALA A 226 5.98 7.46 1.49
N TRP A 227 6.92 6.61 1.06
CA TRP A 227 6.71 5.57 0.07
C TRP A 227 5.63 4.58 0.50
N LYS A 228 5.67 4.10 1.76
CA LYS A 228 4.61 3.27 2.32
C LYS A 228 3.25 3.99 2.28
N GLN A 229 3.20 5.27 2.63
CA GLN A 229 1.94 6.04 2.56
C GLN A 229 1.46 6.20 1.12
N THR A 230 2.32 6.53 0.16
CA THR A 230 1.98 6.59 -1.27
C THR A 230 1.41 5.25 -1.75
N LEU A 231 2.08 4.13 -1.44
CA LEU A 231 1.59 2.79 -1.81
C LEU A 231 0.22 2.49 -1.19
N MET A 232 0.00 2.87 0.08
CA MET A 232 -1.29 2.71 0.74
C MET A 232 -2.38 3.56 0.07
N THR A 233 -2.11 4.83 -0.25
CA THR A 233 -3.06 5.72 -0.93
C THR A 233 -3.42 5.20 -2.32
N VAL A 234 -2.43 4.71 -3.09
CA VAL A 234 -2.68 4.07 -4.40
C VAL A 234 -3.52 2.81 -4.22
N ALA A 235 -3.21 1.99 -3.23
CA ALA A 235 -3.96 0.77 -2.94
C ALA A 235 -5.42 1.09 -2.56
N ASP A 236 -5.65 2.11 -1.74
CA ASP A 236 -6.98 2.57 -1.34
C ASP A 236 -7.78 3.04 -2.56
N LEU A 237 -7.18 3.88 -3.41
CA LEU A 237 -7.81 4.37 -4.63
C LEU A 237 -8.16 3.24 -5.61
N LEU A 238 -7.28 2.24 -5.75
CA LEU A 238 -7.51 1.07 -6.59
C LEU A 238 -8.65 0.21 -6.04
N CYS A 239 -8.69 -0.03 -4.72
CA CYS A 239 -9.77 -0.79 -4.08
C CYS A 239 -11.13 -0.06 -4.16
N GLU A 240 -11.13 1.28 -4.14
CA GLU A 240 -12.37 2.07 -4.25
C GLU A 240 -12.92 2.11 -5.68
N ARG A 241 -12.04 2.26 -6.69
CA ARG A 241 -12.48 2.33 -8.09
C ARG A 241 -12.74 0.97 -8.73
N TYR A 242 -11.94 -0.04 -8.37
CA TYR A 242 -11.94 -1.36 -8.99
C TYR A 242 -11.85 -2.46 -7.91
N PRO A 243 -12.90 -2.63 -7.07
CA PRO A 243 -12.90 -3.61 -5.99
C PRO A 243 -12.76 -5.06 -6.46
N GLU A 244 -13.07 -5.35 -7.72
CA GLU A 244 -12.93 -6.66 -8.36
C GLU A 244 -11.49 -7.00 -8.78
N LEU A 245 -10.60 -6.01 -8.85
CA LEU A 245 -9.22 -6.19 -9.31
C LEU A 245 -8.28 -6.50 -8.14
N PRO A 246 -7.42 -7.53 -8.27
CA PRO A 246 -6.52 -7.96 -7.17
C PRO A 246 -5.40 -6.97 -6.87
N VAL A 247 -5.03 -6.10 -7.82
CA VAL A 247 -3.83 -5.25 -7.74
C VAL A 247 -3.83 -4.32 -6.52
N GLY A 248 -4.97 -3.72 -6.16
CA GLY A 248 -5.07 -2.83 -5.00
C GLY A 248 -4.81 -3.58 -3.69
N TYR A 249 -5.39 -4.78 -3.56
CA TYR A 249 -5.23 -5.64 -2.40
C TYR A 249 -3.78 -6.12 -2.25
N SER A 250 -3.16 -6.59 -3.33
CA SER A 250 -1.73 -6.98 -3.35
C SER A 250 -0.80 -5.83 -2.97
N LEU A 251 -1.03 -4.64 -3.54
CA LEU A 251 -0.23 -3.45 -3.25
C LEU A 251 -0.29 -3.07 -1.77
N ARG A 252 -1.47 -3.18 -1.14
CA ARG A 252 -1.66 -2.94 0.30
C ARG A 252 -0.82 -3.91 1.15
N ARG A 253 -0.83 -5.21 0.82
CA ARG A 253 -0.02 -6.23 1.54
C ARG A 253 1.47 -5.94 1.40
N HIS A 254 1.92 -5.60 0.18
CA HIS A 254 3.29 -5.19 -0.05
C HIS A 254 3.66 -3.97 0.82
N ALA A 255 2.84 -2.92 0.85
CA ALA A 255 3.09 -1.73 1.66
C ALA A 255 3.17 -2.02 3.16
N VAL A 256 2.35 -2.96 3.67
CA VAL A 256 2.34 -3.34 5.09
C VAL A 256 3.56 -4.21 5.44
N TRP A 257 3.85 -5.23 4.65
CA TRP A 257 4.84 -6.27 5.00
C TRP A 257 6.26 -6.01 4.47
N HIS A 258 6.45 -5.13 3.49
CA HIS A 258 7.78 -4.82 2.94
C HIS A 258 8.75 -4.33 4.02
N THR A 259 8.26 -3.54 4.98
CA THR A 259 9.06 -3.00 6.09
C THR A 259 9.41 -4.04 7.15
N ILE A 260 8.76 -5.21 7.15
CA ILE A 260 8.97 -6.27 8.14
C ILE A 260 9.99 -7.26 7.58
N THR A 261 11.26 -7.08 7.93
CA THR A 261 12.36 -7.95 7.46
C THR A 261 12.73 -9.04 8.46
N THR A 262 12.42 -8.85 9.74
CA THR A 262 12.71 -9.81 10.82
C THR A 262 11.44 -10.13 11.61
N ALA A 263 11.37 -11.35 12.13
CA ALA A 263 10.27 -11.76 13.01
C ALA A 263 10.35 -11.00 14.36
N PRO A 264 9.20 -10.69 14.99
CA PRO A 264 9.18 -10.04 16.30
C PRO A 264 9.88 -10.92 17.35
N MET A 265 10.54 -10.27 18.32
CA MET A 265 11.23 -10.99 19.40
C MET A 265 10.22 -11.81 20.21
N ALA A 266 10.50 -13.10 20.35
CA ALA A 266 9.67 -14.05 21.07
C ALA A 266 10.42 -14.64 22.27
N ASN A 267 9.69 -14.99 23.31
CA ASN A 267 10.21 -15.73 24.45
C ASN A 267 10.50 -17.21 24.07
N ALA A 268 11.13 -17.98 24.96
CA ALA A 268 11.45 -19.40 24.75
C ALA A 268 10.23 -20.30 24.40
N THR A 269 9.02 -19.81 24.65
CA THR A 269 7.74 -20.46 24.34
C THR A 269 7.05 -19.94 23.08
N GLY A 270 7.70 -19.09 22.27
CA GLY A 270 7.15 -18.53 21.03
C GLY A 270 6.21 -17.33 21.20
N LYS A 271 6.02 -16.84 22.44
CA LYS A 271 5.16 -15.68 22.73
C LYS A 271 5.86 -14.36 22.46
N THR A 272 5.16 -13.46 21.77
CA THR A 272 5.62 -12.11 21.45
C THR A 272 4.95 -11.07 22.37
N PRO A 273 5.56 -9.89 22.59
CA PRO A 273 4.95 -8.81 23.37
C PRO A 273 3.87 -8.04 22.60
N LEU A 274 3.40 -8.58 21.47
CA LEU A 274 2.40 -7.94 20.61
C LEU A 274 1.00 -8.26 21.12
N ALA A 275 0.15 -7.24 21.17
CA ALA A 275 -1.25 -7.41 21.54
C ALA A 275 -2.02 -8.06 20.37
N PRO A 276 -2.91 -9.02 20.65
CA PRO A 276 -3.80 -9.59 19.64
C PRO A 276 -4.84 -8.55 19.19
N THR A 277 -5.43 -8.78 18.02
CA THR A 277 -6.63 -8.06 17.60
C THR A 277 -7.79 -8.39 18.56
N SER A 278 -8.66 -7.41 18.83
CA SER A 278 -9.84 -7.61 19.69
C SER A 278 -10.71 -8.78 19.19
N ALA A 279 -10.90 -9.79 20.04
CA ALA A 279 -11.72 -10.97 19.73
C ALA A 279 -13.16 -10.59 19.38
N ASP A 280 -13.73 -9.59 20.05
CA ASP A 280 -15.08 -9.08 19.78
C ASP A 280 -15.20 -8.52 18.34
N ARG A 281 -14.16 -7.82 17.85
CA ARG A 281 -14.13 -7.31 16.47
C ARG A 281 -14.02 -8.44 15.45
N THR A 282 -13.17 -9.44 15.72
CA THR A 282 -13.05 -10.61 14.86
C THR A 282 -14.37 -11.37 14.77
N ALA A 283 -15.07 -11.56 15.89
CA ALA A 283 -16.38 -12.20 15.93
C ALA A 283 -17.45 -11.41 15.17
N ASP A 284 -17.46 -10.07 15.28
CA ASP A 284 -18.38 -9.21 14.51
C ASP A 284 -18.16 -9.36 13.00
N TYR A 285 -16.90 -9.37 12.55
CA TYR A 285 -16.58 -9.56 11.13
C TYR A 285 -17.05 -10.93 10.62
N VAL A 286 -16.76 -12.00 11.36
CA VAL A 286 -17.19 -13.37 10.99
C VAL A 286 -18.72 -13.47 10.95
N ALA A 287 -19.43 -12.87 11.92
CA ALA A 287 -20.88 -12.87 11.95
C ALA A 287 -21.51 -12.14 10.74
N ARG A 288 -20.82 -11.14 10.20
CA ARG A 288 -21.27 -10.34 9.04
C ARG A 288 -20.81 -10.90 7.69
N LEU A 289 -20.01 -11.97 7.66
CA LEU A 289 -19.57 -12.62 6.40
C LEU A 289 -20.72 -13.07 5.48
N PRO A 290 -21.83 -13.67 5.98
CA PRO A 290 -22.92 -14.12 5.10
C PRO A 290 -23.63 -12.97 4.36
N THR A 291 -23.54 -11.75 4.91
CA THR A 291 -24.10 -10.52 4.33
C THR A 291 -22.99 -9.53 3.98
N ALA A 292 -21.85 -10.04 3.52
CA ALA A 292 -20.68 -9.23 3.21
C ALA A 292 -21.01 -8.15 2.18
N ASP A 293 -20.63 -6.92 2.50
CA ASP A 293 -20.67 -5.76 1.62
C ASP A 293 -19.25 -5.21 1.39
N ASN A 294 -19.09 -4.36 0.37
CA ASN A 294 -17.80 -3.72 0.09
C ASN A 294 -17.28 -2.91 1.29
N LYS A 295 -18.18 -2.40 2.15
CA LYS A 295 -17.81 -1.66 3.37
C LYS A 295 -17.21 -2.57 4.44
N LEU A 296 -17.78 -3.76 4.66
CA LEU A 296 -17.21 -4.76 5.56
C LEU A 296 -15.80 -5.14 5.10
N LEU A 297 -15.61 -5.39 3.80
CA LEU A 297 -14.29 -5.69 3.25
C LEU A 297 -13.32 -4.54 3.53
N GLN A 298 -13.70 -3.29 3.29
CA GLN A 298 -12.87 -2.11 3.64
C GLN A 298 -12.55 -2.02 5.14
N GLN A 299 -13.50 -2.31 6.03
CA GLN A 299 -13.29 -2.29 7.49
C GLN A 299 -12.29 -3.36 7.93
N ILE A 300 -12.39 -4.57 7.37
CA ILE A 300 -11.44 -5.65 7.62
C ILE A 300 -10.05 -5.21 7.15
N GLU A 301 -9.93 -4.69 5.92
CA GLU A 301 -8.67 -4.21 5.34
C GLU A 301 -7.99 -3.08 6.15
N GLN A 302 -8.77 -2.15 6.69
CA GLN A 302 -8.26 -1.11 7.60
C GLN A 302 -7.69 -1.73 8.88
N SER A 303 -8.38 -2.72 9.44
CA SER A 303 -7.90 -3.45 10.62
C SER A 303 -6.62 -4.25 10.33
N LEU A 304 -6.52 -4.87 9.16
CA LEU A 304 -5.30 -5.57 8.70
C LEU A 304 -4.10 -4.63 8.55
N THR A 305 -4.35 -3.40 8.10
CA THR A 305 -3.31 -2.37 7.97
C THR A 305 -2.75 -1.95 9.33
N LEU A 306 -3.61 -1.88 10.35
CA LEU A 306 -3.23 -1.51 11.73
C LEU A 306 -2.61 -2.68 12.51
N ALA A 307 -2.95 -3.92 12.15
CA ALA A 307 -2.47 -5.15 12.80
C ALA A 307 -1.74 -6.06 11.79
N PRO A 308 -0.46 -5.79 11.45
CA PRO A 308 0.26 -6.52 10.40
C PRO A 308 0.42 -8.04 10.61
N TYR A 309 0.38 -8.48 11.87
CA TYR A 309 0.54 -9.89 12.26
C TYR A 309 -0.79 -10.60 12.48
N TRP A 310 -1.93 -9.95 12.24
CA TRP A 310 -3.25 -10.60 12.29
C TRP A 310 -3.49 -11.37 11.00
N LEU A 311 -2.92 -12.58 10.92
CA LEU A 311 -2.92 -13.37 9.69
C LEU A 311 -4.30 -13.99 9.42
N ASP A 312 -5.01 -14.41 10.47
CA ASP A 312 -6.39 -14.95 10.35
C ASP A 312 -7.36 -13.95 9.69
N GLY A 313 -7.16 -12.64 9.90
CA GLY A 313 -7.98 -11.62 9.26
C GLY A 313 -7.86 -11.62 7.73
N HIS A 314 -6.76 -12.12 7.16
CA HIS A 314 -6.60 -12.25 5.71
C HIS A 314 -7.48 -13.37 5.14
N ALA A 315 -7.69 -14.46 5.88
CA ALA A 315 -8.63 -15.50 5.50
C ALA A 315 -10.07 -14.97 5.53
N ILE A 316 -10.41 -14.19 6.56
CA ILE A 316 -11.72 -13.52 6.67
C ILE A 316 -11.93 -12.54 5.50
N ALA A 317 -10.91 -11.74 5.15
CA ALA A 317 -10.97 -10.84 4.00
C ALA A 317 -11.16 -11.60 2.67
N ALA A 318 -10.45 -12.72 2.48
CA ALA A 318 -10.60 -13.55 1.29
C ALA A 318 -12.00 -14.20 1.22
N GLN A 319 -12.56 -14.67 2.35
CA GLN A 319 -13.92 -15.18 2.41
C GLN A 319 -14.95 -14.09 2.09
N ALA A 320 -14.78 -12.87 2.62
CA ALA A 320 -15.65 -11.74 2.29
C ALA A 320 -15.58 -11.40 0.79
N ALA A 321 -14.38 -11.41 0.19
CA ALA A 321 -14.19 -11.20 -1.25
C ALA A 321 -14.86 -12.30 -2.09
N LEU A 322 -14.82 -13.56 -1.65
CA LEU A 322 -15.53 -14.67 -2.31
C LEU A 322 -17.05 -14.49 -2.27
N GLN A 323 -17.61 -14.06 -1.13
CA GLN A 323 -19.05 -13.79 -1.00
C GLN A 323 -19.52 -12.65 -1.92
N LEU A 324 -18.64 -11.68 -2.20
CA LEU A 324 -18.88 -10.59 -3.15
C LEU A 324 -18.68 -11.00 -4.62
N GLY A 325 -18.20 -12.23 -4.89
CA GLY A 325 -17.91 -12.73 -6.23
C GLY A 325 -16.51 -12.37 -6.76
N TYR A 326 -15.63 -11.81 -5.94
CA TYR A 326 -14.26 -11.43 -6.32
C TYR A 326 -13.27 -12.57 -6.11
N GLY A 327 -13.44 -13.67 -6.85
CA GLY A 327 -12.59 -14.87 -6.73
C GLY A 327 -11.10 -14.60 -6.97
N ASN A 328 -10.78 -13.74 -7.95
CA ASN A 328 -9.39 -13.37 -8.24
C ASN A 328 -8.73 -12.60 -7.09
N VAL A 329 -9.49 -11.74 -6.40
CA VAL A 329 -9.01 -11.00 -5.23
C VAL A 329 -8.74 -11.96 -4.07
N ALA A 330 -9.65 -12.89 -3.81
CA ALA A 330 -9.46 -13.90 -2.77
C ALA A 330 -8.21 -14.75 -2.99
N GLN A 331 -7.96 -15.16 -4.25
CA GLN A 331 -6.74 -15.89 -4.61
C GLN A 331 -5.49 -15.03 -4.43
N ALA A 332 -5.50 -13.76 -4.86
CA ALA A 332 -4.36 -12.87 -4.68
C ALA A 332 -4.03 -12.63 -3.20
N ILE A 333 -5.03 -12.43 -2.35
CA ILE A 333 -4.84 -12.27 -0.89
C ILE A 333 -4.14 -13.51 -0.30
N ARG A 334 -4.56 -14.69 -0.74
CA ARG A 334 -3.98 -15.97 -0.33
C ARG A 334 -2.52 -16.10 -0.79
N ASP A 335 -2.23 -15.76 -2.04
CA ASP A 335 -0.88 -15.86 -2.62
C ASP A 335 0.09 -14.89 -1.94
N GLU A 336 -0.32 -13.66 -1.65
CA GLU A 336 0.47 -12.68 -0.92
C GLU A 336 0.80 -13.15 0.52
N LEU A 337 -0.18 -13.74 1.21
CA LEU A 337 0.04 -14.29 2.55
C LEU A 337 1.00 -15.49 2.51
N ASN A 338 0.88 -16.37 1.51
CA ASN A 338 1.82 -17.46 1.29
C ASN A 338 3.23 -16.95 1.01
N ALA A 339 3.40 -15.93 0.18
CA ALA A 339 4.70 -15.30 -0.09
C ALA A 339 5.32 -14.69 1.19
N PHE A 340 4.50 -14.04 2.03
CA PHE A 340 4.95 -13.49 3.30
C PHE A 340 5.41 -14.57 4.29
N LEU A 341 4.65 -15.67 4.41
CA LEU A 341 5.01 -16.80 5.26
C LEU A 341 6.22 -17.60 4.73
N ALA A 342 6.42 -17.67 3.42
CA ALA A 342 7.61 -18.27 2.83
C ALA A 342 8.86 -17.45 3.16
N ARG A 343 8.74 -16.12 3.23
CA ARG A 343 9.82 -15.21 3.62
C ARG A 343 10.15 -15.29 5.11
N LEU A 344 9.14 -15.44 5.97
CA LEU A 344 9.28 -15.53 7.42
C LEU A 344 8.53 -16.76 7.99
N PRO A 345 9.07 -17.98 7.83
CA PRO A 345 8.37 -19.22 8.20
C PRO A 345 8.14 -19.34 9.72
N VAL A 346 8.96 -18.68 10.53
CA VAL A 346 8.84 -18.66 12.00
C VAL A 346 7.48 -18.12 12.47
N LEU A 347 6.84 -17.25 11.68
CA LEU A 347 5.53 -16.66 12.01
C LEU A 347 4.43 -17.72 12.19
N LYS A 348 4.56 -18.91 11.57
CA LYS A 348 3.60 -20.02 11.74
C LYS A 348 3.56 -20.58 13.16
N THR A 349 4.62 -20.36 13.93
CA THR A 349 4.78 -20.92 15.29
C THR A 349 4.72 -19.87 16.40
N LEU A 350 4.59 -18.59 16.05
CA LEU A 350 4.55 -17.49 17.03
C LEU A 350 3.13 -17.24 17.56
N SER A 351 3.08 -16.67 18.76
CA SER A 351 1.84 -16.30 19.44
C SER A 351 1.88 -14.88 19.98
N PHE A 352 0.72 -14.27 20.16
CA PHE A 352 0.55 -12.96 20.82
C PHE A 352 0.76 -13.04 22.34
N SER A 353 0.69 -11.90 23.01
CA SER A 353 0.89 -11.79 24.47
C SER A 353 -0.13 -12.58 25.29
N ASP A 354 -1.34 -12.79 24.77
CA ASP A 354 -2.42 -13.57 25.38
C ASP A 354 -2.31 -15.08 25.12
N SER A 355 -1.29 -15.52 24.37
CA SER A 355 -1.07 -16.90 23.88
C SER A 355 -1.94 -17.33 22.69
N SER A 356 -2.73 -16.42 22.09
CA SER A 356 -3.37 -16.72 20.82
C SER A 356 -2.31 -16.86 19.71
N PRO A 357 -2.43 -17.86 18.81
CA PRO A 357 -1.47 -18.03 17.72
C PRO A 357 -1.61 -16.90 16.70
N PHE A 358 -0.54 -16.57 15.98
CA PHE A 358 -0.61 -15.59 14.88
C PHE A 358 -1.46 -16.10 13.71
N ILE A 359 -1.48 -17.42 13.54
CA ILE A 359 -2.27 -18.12 12.53
C ILE A 359 -2.96 -19.32 13.16
N SER A 360 -4.27 -19.39 13.00
CA SER A 360 -5.11 -20.51 13.39
C SER A 360 -4.83 -21.74 12.51
N PRO A 361 -5.09 -22.97 13.01
CA PRO A 361 -4.98 -24.18 12.19
C PRO A 361 -5.92 -24.12 10.97
N GLU A 362 -7.13 -23.59 11.12
CA GLU A 362 -8.08 -23.41 10.02
C GLU A 362 -7.52 -22.52 8.90
N THR A 363 -6.82 -21.44 9.26
CA THR A 363 -6.18 -20.54 8.28
C THR A 363 -4.95 -21.20 7.66
N LEU A 364 -4.21 -22.03 8.39
CA LEU A 364 -3.12 -22.83 7.82
C LEU A 364 -3.65 -23.83 6.79
N ASP A 365 -4.73 -24.53 7.09
CA ASP A 365 -5.39 -25.46 6.17
C ASP A 365 -5.89 -24.72 4.93
N TRP A 366 -6.52 -23.56 5.10
CA TRP A 366 -6.92 -22.71 3.98
C TRP A 366 -5.73 -22.28 3.11
N LEU A 367 -4.55 -22.03 3.69
CA LEU A 367 -3.36 -21.64 2.92
C LEU A 367 -2.70 -22.80 2.18
N THR A 368 -2.85 -24.04 2.66
CA THR A 368 -2.31 -25.21 1.96
C THR A 368 -2.92 -25.27 0.57
N PRO A 369 -2.10 -25.16 -0.50
CA PRO A 369 -2.63 -25.16 -1.87
C PRO A 369 -3.63 -26.29 -1.98
N GLU A 370 -4.85 -25.99 -2.46
CA GLU A 370 -5.64 -27.08 -3.01
C GLU A 370 -4.72 -27.81 -3.96
N PRO A 371 -4.60 -29.14 -3.86
CA PRO A 371 -3.63 -29.88 -4.63
C PRO A 371 -3.82 -29.50 -6.08
N VAL A 372 -2.93 -28.63 -6.57
CA VAL A 372 -2.82 -28.30 -7.98
C VAL A 372 -2.77 -29.66 -8.62
N ALA A 373 -3.60 -29.87 -9.63
CA ALA A 373 -3.55 -31.05 -10.46
C ALA A 373 -2.21 -31.07 -11.24
N THR A 374 -1.07 -31.07 -10.54
CA THR A 374 0.16 -31.73 -10.95
C THR A 374 -0.17 -33.20 -11.09
N GLY A 375 -0.79 -33.58 -12.20
CA GLY A 375 -0.87 -34.96 -12.67
C GLY A 375 -1.43 -36.02 -11.73
N LYS A 376 -1.98 -35.66 -10.56
CA LYS A 376 -2.98 -36.47 -9.87
C LYS A 376 -4.28 -36.18 -10.61
N GLY A 377 -4.75 -37.15 -11.38
CA GLY A 377 -6.01 -37.05 -12.09
C GLY A 377 -7.07 -36.56 -11.13
N SER A 378 -7.94 -35.70 -11.66
CA SER A 378 -9.15 -35.24 -11.00
C SER A 378 -9.60 -36.27 -9.97
N VAL A 379 -9.46 -35.92 -8.69
CA VAL A 379 -10.19 -36.62 -7.65
C VAL A 379 -11.62 -36.21 -7.94
N SER A 380 -12.30 -37.02 -8.76
CA SER A 380 -13.72 -36.85 -9.05
C SER A 380 -14.45 -36.76 -7.71
N ALA A 381 -15.53 -35.99 -7.64
CA ALA A 381 -16.39 -35.93 -6.45
C ALA A 381 -16.74 -37.35 -5.93
N ASP A 382 -16.79 -38.34 -6.83
CA ASP A 382 -17.00 -39.75 -6.51
C ASP A 382 -15.86 -40.40 -5.70
N GLN A 383 -14.61 -40.00 -5.92
CA GLN A 383 -13.45 -40.50 -5.18
C GLN A 383 -13.44 -40.01 -3.73
N GLU A 384 -13.91 -38.78 -3.49
CA GLU A 384 -14.06 -38.21 -2.15
C GLU A 384 -15.14 -38.96 -1.35
N VAL A 385 -16.26 -39.31 -2.01
CA VAL A 385 -17.33 -40.12 -1.40
C VAL A 385 -16.83 -41.51 -1.00
N ILE A 386 -15.98 -42.13 -1.83
CA ILE A 386 -15.36 -43.43 -1.52
C ILE A 386 -14.42 -43.31 -0.30
N TRP A 387 -13.63 -42.24 -0.21
CA TRP A 387 -12.78 -41.97 0.95
C TRP A 387 -13.57 -41.74 2.23
N GLN A 388 -14.68 -41.01 2.16
CA GLN A 388 -15.58 -40.82 3.30
C GLN A 388 -16.22 -42.14 3.72
N CYS A 389 -16.61 -42.98 2.76
CA CYS A 389 -17.11 -44.33 3.05
C CYS A 389 -16.07 -45.19 3.77
N PHE A 390 -14.80 -45.12 3.35
CA PHE A 390 -13.70 -45.81 4.02
C PHE A 390 -13.55 -45.40 5.48
N GLN A 391 -13.58 -44.10 5.77
CA GLN A 391 -13.45 -43.57 7.12
C GLN A 391 -14.65 -43.94 8.03
N GLN A 392 -15.86 -44.01 7.47
CA GLN A 392 -17.08 -44.24 8.24
C GLN A 392 -17.48 -45.72 8.39
N GLN A 393 -17.28 -46.52 7.34
CA GLN A 393 -17.82 -47.89 7.20
C GLN A 393 -16.72 -48.95 7.03
N GLY A 394 -15.46 -48.53 6.91
CA GLY A 394 -14.31 -49.41 6.78
C GLY A 394 -14.03 -49.89 5.34
N LEU A 395 -12.96 -50.67 5.19
CA LEU A 395 -12.42 -51.08 3.89
C LEU A 395 -13.41 -51.83 3.00
N GLU A 396 -14.18 -52.77 3.56
CA GLU A 396 -15.06 -53.64 2.75
C GLU A 396 -16.17 -52.83 2.05
N ALA A 397 -16.73 -51.84 2.75
CA ALA A 397 -17.76 -50.95 2.19
C ALA A 397 -17.17 -50.04 1.10
N ALA A 398 -15.98 -49.49 1.35
CA ALA A 398 -15.28 -48.66 0.38
C ALA A 398 -14.91 -49.43 -0.89
N LEU A 399 -14.43 -50.67 -0.78
CA LEU A 399 -14.12 -51.52 -1.93
C LEU A 399 -15.35 -51.87 -2.76
N LYS A 400 -16.50 -52.16 -2.13
CA LYS A 400 -17.76 -52.39 -2.86
C LYS A 400 -18.24 -51.15 -3.62
N MET A 401 -18.10 -49.98 -3.00
CA MET A 401 -18.44 -48.71 -3.64
C MET A 401 -17.50 -48.42 -4.82
N LEU A 402 -16.20 -48.67 -4.63
CA LEU A 402 -15.19 -48.50 -5.68
C LEU A 402 -15.41 -49.48 -6.85
N GLU A 403 -15.82 -50.73 -6.58
CA GLU A 403 -16.17 -51.69 -7.64
C GLU A 403 -17.37 -51.21 -8.46
N ALA A 404 -18.43 -50.73 -7.81
CA ALA A 404 -19.58 -50.15 -8.49
C ALA A 404 -19.21 -48.92 -9.34
N HIS A 405 -18.30 -48.08 -8.83
CA HIS A 405 -17.78 -46.92 -9.56
C HIS A 405 -16.93 -47.35 -10.77
N GLN A 406 -16.02 -48.31 -10.61
CA GLN A 406 -15.17 -48.81 -11.70
C GLN A 406 -15.97 -49.38 -12.88
N GLN A 407 -17.13 -49.98 -12.63
CA GLN A 407 -18.01 -50.48 -13.70
C GLN A 407 -18.62 -49.36 -14.56
N GLN A 408 -18.72 -48.14 -14.04
CA GLN A 408 -19.25 -46.97 -14.75
C GLN A 408 -18.16 -46.24 -15.56
N LEU A 409 -16.89 -46.48 -15.26
CA LEU A 409 -15.76 -45.82 -15.91
C LEU A 409 -15.54 -46.41 -17.31
N THR A 410 -15.77 -45.58 -18.32
CA THR A 410 -15.62 -45.96 -19.73
C THR A 410 -14.25 -45.59 -20.29
N GLU A 411 -13.63 -44.52 -19.78
CA GLU A 411 -12.32 -44.07 -20.27
C GLU A 411 -11.16 -44.82 -19.59
N PRO A 412 -10.11 -45.21 -20.35
CA PRO A 412 -8.93 -45.90 -19.80
C PRO A 412 -8.18 -45.07 -18.75
N ARG A 413 -8.15 -43.74 -18.92
CA ARG A 413 -7.65 -42.79 -17.92
C ARG A 413 -8.36 -42.96 -16.59
N ASP A 414 -9.69 -42.93 -16.58
CA ASP A 414 -10.47 -42.98 -15.34
C ASP A 414 -10.33 -44.34 -14.66
N GLN A 415 -10.32 -45.42 -15.44
CA GLN A 415 -10.05 -46.77 -14.94
C GLN A 415 -8.68 -46.86 -14.24
N PHE A 416 -7.65 -46.20 -14.78
CA PHE A 416 -6.33 -46.12 -14.15
C PHE A 416 -6.40 -45.42 -12.79
N TYR A 417 -7.09 -44.29 -12.70
CA TYR A 417 -7.26 -43.57 -11.44
C TYR A 417 -8.11 -44.35 -10.42
N GLY A 418 -9.12 -45.08 -10.87
CA GLY A 418 -9.89 -45.99 -10.01
C GLY A 418 -9.05 -47.14 -9.45
N GLN A 419 -8.10 -47.69 -10.23
CA GLN A 419 -7.17 -48.71 -9.74
C GLN A 419 -6.12 -48.14 -8.78
N TRP A 420 -5.68 -46.90 -9.03
CA TRP A 420 -4.77 -46.19 -8.13
C TRP A 420 -5.44 -45.90 -6.77
N LEU A 421 -6.70 -45.44 -6.78
CA LEU A 421 -7.49 -45.23 -5.57
C LEU A 421 -7.63 -46.53 -4.75
N ASN A 422 -7.85 -47.67 -5.41
CA ASN A 422 -7.89 -48.97 -4.74
C ASN A 422 -6.55 -49.27 -4.02
N ALA A 423 -5.42 -49.02 -4.68
CA ALA A 423 -4.10 -49.23 -4.07
C ALA A 423 -3.89 -48.35 -2.82
N GLN A 424 -4.37 -47.10 -2.85
CA GLN A 424 -4.30 -46.21 -1.68
C GLN A 424 -5.20 -46.66 -0.52
N LEU A 425 -6.42 -47.13 -0.79
CA LEU A 425 -7.31 -47.66 0.24
C LEU A 425 -6.70 -48.90 0.92
N LEU A 426 -6.06 -49.77 0.14
CA LEU A 426 -5.36 -50.95 0.67
C LEU A 426 -4.15 -50.55 1.52
N GLU A 427 -3.44 -49.48 1.15
CA GLU A 427 -2.31 -48.94 1.91
C GLU A 427 -2.76 -48.38 3.27
N GLU A 428 -3.80 -47.54 3.29
CA GLU A 428 -4.38 -46.98 4.52
C GLU A 428 -5.00 -48.06 5.43
N ALA A 429 -5.50 -49.14 4.86
CA ALA A 429 -5.96 -50.30 5.62
C ALA A 429 -4.83 -51.20 6.15
N GLY A 430 -3.56 -50.85 5.91
CA GLY A 430 -2.38 -51.57 6.38
C GLY A 430 -1.95 -52.76 5.51
N MET A 431 -2.57 -52.98 4.35
CA MET A 431 -2.23 -54.05 3.40
C MET A 431 -1.12 -53.63 2.44
N THR A 432 0.01 -53.19 2.99
CA THR A 432 1.11 -52.56 2.25
C THR A 432 1.71 -53.43 1.14
N ALA A 433 1.82 -54.75 1.34
CA ALA A 433 2.35 -55.66 0.32
C ALA A 433 1.44 -55.75 -0.92
N LEU A 434 0.11 -55.77 -0.72
CA LEU A 434 -0.86 -55.78 -1.82
C LEU A 434 -0.88 -54.43 -2.53
N ALA A 435 -0.89 -53.33 -1.78
CA ALA A 435 -0.82 -51.97 -2.34
C ALA A 435 0.43 -51.80 -3.23
N GLN A 436 1.60 -52.26 -2.77
CA GLN A 436 2.84 -52.23 -3.56
C GLN A 436 2.74 -53.04 -4.86
N GLN A 437 2.09 -54.21 -4.84
CA GLN A 437 1.85 -54.98 -6.06
C GLN A 437 0.97 -54.20 -7.05
N HIS A 438 -0.10 -53.56 -6.57
CA HIS A 438 -0.96 -52.72 -7.39
C HIS A 438 -0.20 -51.53 -7.98
N TYR A 439 0.62 -50.83 -7.19
CA TYR A 439 1.44 -49.73 -7.69
C TYR A 439 2.46 -50.18 -8.75
N ARG A 440 3.09 -51.35 -8.58
CA ARG A 440 4.02 -51.89 -9.58
C ARG A 440 3.33 -52.22 -10.90
N ASN A 441 2.14 -52.81 -10.82
CA ASN A 441 1.33 -53.09 -12.00
C ASN A 441 0.89 -51.80 -12.70
N LEU A 442 0.44 -50.79 -11.96
CA LEU A 442 0.07 -49.49 -12.50
C LEU A 442 1.25 -48.78 -13.15
N LEU A 443 2.43 -48.82 -12.53
CA LEU A 443 3.64 -48.25 -13.10
C LEU A 443 4.01 -48.91 -14.43
N HIS A 444 3.95 -50.24 -14.51
CA HIS A 444 4.22 -50.97 -15.75
C HIS A 444 3.19 -50.63 -16.83
N THR A 445 1.89 -50.61 -16.49
CA THR A 445 0.83 -50.25 -17.43
C THR A 445 0.98 -48.82 -17.95
N GLY A 446 1.26 -47.86 -17.06
CA GLY A 446 1.44 -46.45 -17.42
C GLY A 446 2.65 -46.19 -18.32
N GLN A 447 3.74 -46.95 -18.16
CA GLN A 447 4.93 -46.83 -19.02
C GLN A 447 4.70 -47.27 -20.47
N HIS A 448 3.73 -48.16 -20.71
CA HIS A 448 3.47 -48.72 -22.03
C HIS A 448 2.23 -48.13 -22.72
N MET A 449 1.45 -47.30 -22.03
CA MET A 449 0.21 -46.75 -22.57
C MET A 449 0.49 -45.50 -23.41
N GLN A 450 0.03 -45.50 -24.66
CA GLN A 450 0.14 -44.34 -25.55
C GLN A 450 -1.05 -43.39 -25.35
N LEU A 451 -0.88 -42.10 -25.66
CA LEU A 451 -1.93 -41.09 -25.51
C LEU A 451 -3.25 -41.47 -26.23
N ILE A 452 -3.13 -42.18 -27.37
CA ILE A 452 -4.27 -42.68 -28.15
C ILE A 452 -5.12 -43.70 -27.38
N GLN A 453 -4.48 -44.49 -26.53
CA GLN A 453 -5.13 -45.49 -25.69
C GLN A 453 -5.51 -44.92 -24.32
N TRP A 454 -4.89 -43.81 -23.91
CA TRP A 454 -5.10 -43.19 -22.61
C TRP A 454 -6.34 -42.27 -22.60
N GLU A 455 -6.44 -41.35 -23.56
CA GLU A 455 -7.53 -40.37 -23.67
C GLU A 455 -8.03 -40.25 -25.12
N PRO A 456 -8.78 -41.27 -25.62
CA PRO A 456 -9.29 -41.27 -26.99
C PRO A 456 -10.32 -40.16 -27.25
N SER A 457 -11.07 -39.75 -26.23
CA SER A 457 -12.07 -38.67 -26.30
C SER A 457 -11.42 -37.30 -26.55
N LEU A 458 -10.29 -37.01 -25.88
CA LEU A 458 -9.51 -35.80 -26.12
C LEU A 458 -9.01 -35.73 -27.56
N LEU A 459 -8.51 -36.84 -28.10
CA LEU A 459 -8.08 -36.90 -29.49
C LEU A 459 -9.24 -36.72 -30.48
N ALA A 460 -10.42 -37.26 -30.17
CA ALA A 460 -11.62 -37.05 -30.98
C ALA A 460 -12.03 -35.56 -30.99
N LEU A 461 -12.00 -34.89 -29.84
CA LEU A 461 -12.26 -33.45 -29.72
C LEU A 461 -11.24 -32.61 -30.49
N LEU A 462 -9.95 -32.96 -30.41
CA LEU A 462 -8.90 -32.28 -31.16
C LEU A 462 -9.04 -32.48 -32.68
N ALA A 463 -9.41 -33.69 -33.11
CA ALA A 463 -9.69 -34.00 -34.50
C ALA A 463 -10.91 -33.21 -35.05
N GLU A 464 -11.93 -32.98 -34.22
CA GLU A 464 -13.11 -32.19 -34.58
C GLU A 464 -12.80 -30.68 -34.76
N LYS A 465 -11.79 -30.17 -34.06
CA LYS A 465 -11.34 -28.77 -34.17
C LYS A 465 -10.36 -28.53 -35.32
N LEU A 466 -9.83 -29.58 -35.94
CA LEU A 466 -9.00 -29.47 -37.13
C LEU A 466 -9.91 -29.36 -38.38
N PRO A 467 -9.71 -28.35 -39.25
CA PRO A 467 -10.48 -28.26 -40.49
C PRO A 467 -10.21 -29.52 -41.33
N SER A 468 -11.27 -30.14 -41.83
CA SER A 468 -11.15 -31.28 -42.76
C SER A 468 -10.21 -30.91 -43.91
N PRO A 469 -9.30 -31.81 -44.33
CA PRO A 469 -8.46 -31.53 -45.49
C PRO A 469 -9.38 -31.30 -46.69
N LEU A 470 -9.19 -30.16 -47.35
CA LEU A 470 -9.86 -29.76 -48.58
C LEU A 470 -9.92 -30.95 -49.54
N LYS A 471 -11.14 -31.42 -49.83
CA LYS A 471 -11.40 -32.27 -50.99
C LYS A 471 -11.01 -31.47 -52.24
N ASP A 472 -10.11 -32.07 -53.00
CA ASP A 472 -9.68 -31.76 -54.38
C ASP A 472 -10.43 -30.67 -55.14
N THR A 473 -9.72 -29.62 -55.52
CA THR A 473 -9.98 -28.89 -56.77
C THR A 473 -8.66 -28.57 -57.48
N ALA A 474 -8.09 -29.56 -58.16
CA ALA A 474 -7.14 -29.33 -59.25
C ALA A 474 -7.71 -29.94 -60.53
N SER A 475 -8.79 -29.34 -61.03
CA SER A 475 -9.23 -29.53 -62.41
C SER A 475 -8.73 -28.35 -63.25
N ASN A 476 -8.26 -28.70 -64.46
CA ASN A 476 -7.94 -27.84 -65.60
C ASN A 476 -6.55 -27.19 -65.69
N ARG A 477 -5.61 -27.98 -66.22
CA ARG A 477 -4.83 -27.52 -67.39
C ARG A 477 -5.00 -28.51 -68.55
N SER A 478 -5.98 -28.22 -69.40
CA SER A 478 -5.99 -28.67 -70.78
C SER A 478 -6.30 -27.47 -71.65
N VAL A 479 -5.26 -26.85 -72.19
CA VAL A 479 -5.33 -26.06 -73.41
C VAL A 479 -4.58 -26.91 -74.43
N ASN A 480 -5.29 -27.37 -75.44
CA ASN A 480 -4.75 -28.05 -76.61
C ASN A 480 -5.15 -27.22 -77.84
N PRO A 481 -4.45 -27.37 -78.97
CA PRO A 481 -3.52 -26.39 -79.55
C PRO A 481 -4.18 -25.26 -80.36
#